data_AF-A0A5K1G6H8-F1
#
_entry.id   AF-A0A5K1G6H8-F1
#
_cell.length_a   1.000
_cell.length_b   1.000
_cell.length_c   1.000
_cell.angle_alpha   90.00
_cell.angle_beta   90.00
_cell.angle_gamma   90.00
#
_symmetry.space_group_name_H-M   'P 1'
#
loop_
_entity.id
_entity.type
_entity.pdbx_description
1 polymer ?
#
loop_
_entity_poly.entity_id
_entity_poly.type
_entity_poly.pdbx_seq_one_letter_code
_entity_poly.pdbx_strand_id
1 'polypeptide(L)'
;ACRAGEACRPTELWLSGDMEPDDLQLVKKCRDLAFRAHNSGFHFVKENYFKSHAIFAFRGSSSVDGWFSGDQFSKWKPDPLPTPPPAPAPAYFPSLKVLGSGDDGTLNKAFLERFRESLEQTQLRNE
;
A
#
# COMPACT_ATOMS: atom_id res chain seq x y z
N ALA A 1 20.36 13.52 7.01
CA ALA A 1 19.94 13.70 8.42
C ALA A 1 19.55 15.16 8.61
N CYS A 2 18.27 15.44 8.84
CA CYS A 2 17.79 16.80 9.13
C CYS A 2 18.10 17.15 10.59
N ARG A 3 18.63 18.34 10.85
CA ARG A 3 18.84 18.86 12.21
C ARG A 3 17.52 19.37 12.78
N ALA A 4 17.35 19.26 14.10
CA ALA A 4 16.18 19.75 14.81
C ALA A 4 16.07 21.28 14.68
N GLY A 5 14.96 21.77 14.14
CA GLY A 5 14.62 23.20 14.04
C GLY A 5 14.39 23.73 12.64
N GLU A 6 14.76 22.99 11.59
CA GLU A 6 14.41 23.34 10.21
C GLU A 6 13.17 22.56 9.79
N ALA A 7 12.13 23.27 9.32
CA ALA A 7 11.05 22.63 8.60
C ALA A 7 11.67 21.85 7.43
N CYS A 8 11.48 20.53 7.40
CA CYS A 8 11.87 19.69 6.26
C CYS A 8 11.28 20.30 5.00
N ARG A 9 12.07 21.08 4.26
CA ARG A 9 11.68 21.50 2.92
C ARG A 9 11.57 20.22 2.09
N PRO A 10 10.44 19.97 1.41
CA PRO A 10 10.32 18.83 0.53
C PRO A 10 11.48 18.91 -0.46
N THR A 11 12.35 17.91 -0.43
CA THR A 11 13.51 17.81 -1.30
C THR A 11 13.01 17.86 -2.74
N GLU A 12 13.30 18.94 -3.47
CA GLU A 12 13.02 19.13 -4.90
C GLU A 12 13.92 18.22 -5.79
N LEU A 13 14.28 17.03 -5.31
CA LEU A 13 15.28 16.18 -5.95
C LEU A 13 14.69 15.26 -7.05
N TRP A 14 13.38 15.30 -7.29
CA TRP A 14 12.69 14.31 -8.14
C TRP A 14 12.00 14.90 -9.38
N LEU A 15 12.23 16.18 -9.71
CA LEU A 15 11.52 16.86 -10.82
C LEU A 15 12.42 17.23 -12.00
N SER A 16 13.57 16.58 -12.14
CA SER A 16 14.60 16.91 -13.14
C SER A 16 14.42 16.26 -14.51
N GLY A 17 13.29 15.62 -14.78
CA GLY A 17 12.96 15.05 -16.10
C GLY A 17 11.60 15.55 -16.55
N ASP A 18 11.43 15.72 -17.87
CA ASP A 18 10.27 16.26 -18.59
C ASP A 18 8.93 15.60 -18.18
N MET A 19 8.45 15.93 -16.99
CA MET A 19 7.17 15.47 -16.48
C MET A 19 6.11 16.44 -16.96
N GLU A 20 5.11 15.93 -17.67
CA GLU A 20 4.00 16.75 -18.14
C GLU A 20 3.37 17.52 -16.96
N PRO A 21 2.93 18.78 -17.15
CA PRO A 21 2.37 19.59 -16.07
C PRO A 21 1.23 18.91 -15.31
N ASP A 22 0.47 18.06 -16.00
CA ASP A 22 -0.63 17.27 -15.46
C ASP A 22 -0.16 16.16 -14.51
N ASP A 23 0.92 15.46 -14.86
CA ASP A 23 1.51 14.42 -14.02
C ASP A 23 2.09 15.03 -12.75
N LEU A 24 2.70 16.20 -12.87
CA LEU A 24 3.19 16.94 -11.71
C LEU A 24 2.06 17.32 -10.74
N GLN A 25 0.89 17.72 -11.26
CA GLN A 25 -0.28 17.99 -10.45
C GLN A 25 -0.83 16.72 -9.78
N LEU A 26 -0.87 15.60 -10.50
CA LEU A 26 -1.28 14.32 -9.95
C LEU A 26 -0.35 13.89 -8.80
N VAL A 27 0.97 13.97 -9.00
CA VAL A 27 1.97 13.63 -7.97
C VAL A 27 1.80 14.49 -6.72
N LYS A 28 1.63 15.80 -6.89
CA LYS A 28 1.37 16.73 -5.76
C LYS A 28 0.09 16.34 -5.02
N LYS A 29 -0.99 16.02 -5.75
CA LYS A 29 -2.26 15.61 -5.15
C LYS A 29 -2.14 14.28 -4.40
N CYS A 30 -1.46 13.29 -4.96
CA CYS A 30 -1.16 12.01 -4.31
C CYS A 30 -0.36 12.21 -3.02
N ARG A 31 0.67 13.06 -3.05
CA ARG A 31 1.48 13.41 -1.88
C ARG A 31 0.62 14.03 -0.77
N ASP A 32 -0.17 15.04 -1.10
CA ASP A 32 -0.98 15.75 -0.12
C ASP A 32 -2.07 14.84 0.47
N LEU A 33 -2.63 13.93 -0.34
CA LEU A 33 -3.56 12.91 0.14
C LEU A 33 -2.87 11.87 1.04
N ALA A 34 -1.62 11.47 0.75
CA ALA A 34 -0.85 10.57 1.60
C ALA A 34 -0.59 11.17 3.00
N PHE A 35 -0.24 12.45 3.07
CA PHE A 35 -0.10 13.15 4.37
C PHE A 35 -1.44 13.25 5.11
N ARG A 36 -2.55 13.50 4.41
CA ARG A 36 -3.87 13.48 5.04
C ARG A 36 -4.22 12.10 5.58
N ALA A 37 -4.04 11.04 4.79
CA ALA A 37 -4.32 9.68 5.21
C ALA A 37 -3.55 9.28 6.47
N HIS A 38 -2.27 9.66 6.56
CA HIS A 38 -1.46 9.41 7.75
C HIS A 38 -2.03 10.04 9.03
N ASN A 39 -2.61 11.24 8.92
CA ASN A 39 -3.14 12.02 10.04
C ASN A 39 -4.65 11.81 10.28
N SER A 40 -5.35 11.08 9.41
CA SER A 40 -6.81 11.07 9.35
C SER A 40 -7.51 10.20 10.41
N GLY A 41 -6.77 9.37 11.15
CA GLY A 41 -7.35 8.34 12.03
C GLY A 41 -7.95 7.14 11.29
N PHE A 42 -8.32 7.28 10.00
CA PHE A 42 -8.80 6.22 9.13
C PHE A 42 -7.66 5.40 8.51
N HIS A 43 -7.94 4.17 8.05
CA HIS A 43 -6.96 3.30 7.39
C HIS A 43 -6.62 3.77 5.96
N PHE A 44 -7.55 4.44 5.29
CA PHE A 44 -7.33 5.06 3.99
C PHE A 44 -8.22 6.30 3.84
N VAL A 45 -7.85 7.17 2.90
CA VAL A 45 -8.68 8.29 2.43
C VAL A 45 -8.83 8.14 0.93
N LYS A 46 -10.08 8.24 0.46
CA LYS A 46 -10.42 8.27 -0.97
C LYS A 46 -10.74 9.69 -1.37
N GLU A 47 -10.15 10.15 -2.46
CA GLU A 47 -10.56 11.38 -3.12
C GLU A 47 -10.89 11.09 -4.57
N ASN A 48 -12.14 11.36 -4.94
CA ASN A 48 -12.56 11.34 -6.33
C ASN A 48 -12.16 12.67 -6.98
N TYR A 49 -12.01 12.70 -8.30
CA TYR A 49 -11.89 13.93 -9.11
C TYR A 49 -10.48 14.52 -9.23
N PHE A 50 -9.51 13.74 -9.69
CA PHE A 50 -8.46 14.32 -10.54
C PHE A 50 -8.63 13.79 -11.96
N LYS A 51 -9.23 14.58 -12.86
CA LYS A 51 -9.41 14.21 -14.28
C LYS A 51 -9.92 12.77 -14.46
N SER A 52 -11.03 12.44 -13.81
CA SER A 52 -11.65 11.09 -13.83
C SER A 52 -10.92 9.98 -13.06
N HIS A 53 -9.85 10.28 -12.32
CA HIS A 53 -9.20 9.32 -11.43
C HIS A 53 -9.82 9.35 -10.03
N ALA A 54 -9.95 8.17 -9.43
CA ALA A 54 -10.13 8.00 -8.00
C ALA A 54 -8.76 7.69 -7.38
N ILE A 55 -8.36 8.49 -6.38
CA ILE A 55 -7.09 8.31 -5.69
C ILE A 55 -7.39 7.75 -4.30
N PHE A 56 -6.76 6.63 -3.98
CA PHE A 56 -6.81 5.99 -2.66
C PHE A 56 -5.45 6.17 -2.00
N ALA A 57 -5.42 6.87 -0.87
CA ALA A 57 -4.22 7.00 -0.05
C ALA A 57 -4.38 6.18 1.23
N PHE A 58 -3.42 5.31 1.49
CA PHE A 58 -3.42 4.45 2.67
C PHE A 58 -2.59 5.07 3.79
N ARG A 59 -3.03 4.85 5.03
CA ARG A 59 -2.31 5.30 6.21
C ARG A 59 -1.01 4.51 6.36
N GLY A 60 0.11 5.22 6.29
CA GLY A 60 1.42 4.67 6.64
C GLY A 60 1.57 4.44 8.15
N SER A 61 2.47 3.54 8.54
CA SER A 61 2.82 3.28 9.94
C SER A 61 4.26 3.71 10.23
N SER A 62 4.46 4.37 11.36
CA SER A 62 5.78 4.70 11.93
C SER A 62 6.25 3.70 12.99
N SER A 63 5.39 2.74 13.39
CA SER A 63 5.76 1.67 14.33
C SER A 63 6.44 0.51 13.61
N VAL A 64 7.48 -0.07 14.22
CA VAL A 64 8.20 -1.26 13.74
C VAL A 64 7.23 -2.41 13.44
N ASP A 65 6.18 -2.60 14.24
CA ASP A 65 5.17 -3.65 14.04
C ASP A 65 4.38 -3.47 12.73
N GLY A 66 4.33 -2.23 12.21
CA GLY A 66 3.76 -1.96 10.88
C GLY A 66 4.64 -2.44 9.73
N TRP A 67 5.92 -2.71 9.97
CA TRP A 67 6.90 -3.14 8.97
C TRP A 67 7.31 -4.59 9.13
N PHE A 68 7.20 -5.12 10.35
CA PHE A 68 7.61 -6.47 10.70
C PHE A 68 6.54 -7.18 11.51
N SER A 69 6.17 -8.37 11.06
CA SER A 69 5.24 -9.27 11.73
C SER A 69 5.84 -10.69 11.70
N GLY A 70 6.07 -11.29 12.86
CA GLY A 70 6.66 -12.63 12.98
C GLY A 70 8.18 -12.67 12.84
N ASP A 71 8.71 -13.81 12.43
CA ASP A 71 10.15 -14.08 12.31
C ASP A 71 10.72 -13.77 10.91
N GLN A 72 12.06 -13.77 10.83
CA GLN A 72 12.94 -13.53 9.67
C GLN A 72 12.30 -12.83 8.46
N PHE A 73 12.49 -11.51 8.38
CA PHE A 73 12.04 -10.62 7.29
C PHE A 73 10.52 -10.58 7.05
N SER A 74 9.72 -11.19 7.94
CA SER A 74 8.25 -11.09 7.90
C SER A 74 7.69 -11.53 6.55
N LYS A 75 8.26 -12.58 5.98
CA LYS A 75 7.87 -13.08 4.66
C LYS A 75 6.57 -13.86 4.77
N TRP A 76 5.63 -13.57 3.87
CA TRP A 76 4.44 -14.38 3.64
C TRP A 76 4.51 -14.99 2.24
N LYS A 77 4.21 -16.28 2.15
CA LYS A 77 3.92 -16.97 0.90
C LYS A 77 2.43 -17.37 0.92
N PRO A 78 1.72 -17.33 -0.22
CA PRO A 78 0.42 -17.96 -0.36
C PRO A 78 0.52 -19.40 0.15
N ASP A 79 -0.24 -19.75 1.18
CA ASP A 79 -0.27 -21.12 1.66
C ASP A 79 -0.71 -22.01 0.49
N PRO A 80 0.01 -23.10 0.18
CA PRO A 80 -0.50 -24.12 -0.71
C PRO A 80 -1.79 -24.66 -0.07
N LEU A 81 -2.91 -24.55 -0.81
CA LEU A 81 -4.25 -25.00 -0.45
C LEU A 81 -4.24 -26.16 0.56
N PRO A 82 -4.76 -26.00 1.78
CA PRO A 82 -4.97 -27.14 2.65
C PRO A 82 -6.07 -28.02 2.05
N THR A 83 -5.80 -29.32 1.95
CA THR A 83 -6.81 -30.37 1.73
C THR A 83 -7.21 -30.93 3.10
N PRO A 84 -8.50 -31.16 3.48
CA PRO A 84 -9.81 -30.65 3.04
C PRO A 84 -10.48 -29.71 4.13
N PRO A 85 -11.75 -29.23 4.00
CA PRO A 85 -12.12 -27.81 4.21
C PRO A 85 -12.32 -27.38 5.68
N PRO A 86 -12.01 -26.12 5.99
CA PRO A 86 -13.02 -25.06 5.88
C PRO A 86 -12.71 -24.14 4.69
N ALA A 87 -13.70 -23.33 4.29
CA ALA A 87 -13.70 -22.51 3.07
C ALA A 87 -12.33 -21.92 2.69
N PRO A 88 -11.92 -21.95 1.40
CA PRO A 88 -10.63 -21.43 0.98
C PRO A 88 -10.54 -19.95 1.39
N ALA A 89 -9.50 -19.61 2.15
CA ALA A 89 -9.14 -18.22 2.36
C ALA A 89 -9.05 -17.54 0.99
N PRO A 90 -9.59 -16.32 0.80
CA PRO A 90 -9.57 -15.67 -0.50
C PRO A 90 -8.12 -15.57 -0.98
N ALA A 91 -7.84 -16.22 -2.11
CA ALA A 91 -6.56 -16.09 -2.79
C ALA A 91 -6.51 -14.68 -3.39
N TYR A 92 -5.94 -13.73 -2.64
CA TYR A 92 -5.89 -12.33 -3.05
C TYR A 92 -5.07 -12.11 -4.34
N PHE A 93 -4.06 -12.95 -4.58
CA PHE A 93 -3.09 -12.74 -5.67
C PHE A 93 -2.80 -14.04 -6.46
N PRO A 94 -3.77 -14.59 -7.21
CA PRO A 94 -3.58 -15.84 -7.96
C PRO A 94 -2.53 -15.70 -9.07
N SER A 95 -2.30 -14.48 -9.58
CA SER A 95 -1.32 -14.17 -10.61
C SER A 95 0.09 -13.88 -10.08
N LEU A 96 0.29 -13.81 -8.76
CA LEU A 96 1.60 -13.53 -8.15
C LEU A 96 2.44 -14.80 -8.12
N LYS A 97 2.76 -15.35 -9.29
CA LYS A 97 3.51 -16.58 -9.48
C LYS A 97 4.42 -16.47 -10.70
N VAL A 98 5.52 -17.21 -10.69
CA VAL A 98 6.41 -17.33 -11.85
C VAL A 98 5.79 -18.29 -12.86
N LEU A 99 5.60 -17.81 -14.10
CA LEU A 99 5.14 -18.66 -15.20
C LEU A 99 6.21 -19.71 -15.54
N GLY A 100 5.81 -20.97 -15.63
CA GLY A 100 6.71 -22.09 -15.94
C GLY A 100 7.13 -22.89 -14.70
N SER A 101 7.66 -22.23 -13.65
CA SER A 101 8.03 -22.94 -12.41
C SER A 101 6.88 -23.08 -11.42
N GLY A 102 5.91 -22.15 -11.45
CA GLY A 102 4.78 -22.13 -10.51
C GLY A 102 5.12 -21.60 -9.12
N ASP A 103 6.35 -21.10 -8.91
CA ASP A 103 6.78 -20.54 -7.62
C ASP A 103 5.98 -19.30 -7.28
N ASP A 104 5.43 -19.26 -6.06
CA ASP A 104 4.69 -18.11 -5.56
C ASP A 104 5.61 -16.93 -5.21
N GLY A 105 5.15 -15.72 -5.52
CA GLY A 105 5.78 -14.50 -5.05
C GLY A 105 5.70 -14.37 -3.52
N THR A 106 6.69 -13.70 -2.94
CA THR A 106 6.76 -13.46 -1.49
C THR A 106 6.36 -12.02 -1.19
N LEU A 107 5.50 -11.84 -0.18
CA LEU A 107 5.08 -10.52 0.30
C LEU A 107 5.59 -10.25 1.71
N ASN A 108 5.63 -8.98 2.11
CA ASN A 108 5.76 -8.63 3.53
C ASN A 108 4.42 -8.88 4.23
N LYS A 109 4.43 -9.68 5.30
CA LYS A 109 3.25 -10.11 6.06
C LYS A 109 2.54 -8.94 6.74
N ALA A 110 3.28 -7.99 7.33
CA ALA A 110 2.69 -6.81 7.98
C ALA A 110 1.97 -5.90 6.97
N PHE A 111 2.45 -5.87 5.72
CA PHE A 111 1.80 -5.12 4.64
C PHE A 111 0.53 -5.82 4.17
N LEU A 112 0.57 -7.16 4.06
CA LEU A 112 -0.58 -7.97 3.70
C LEU A 112 -1.70 -7.88 4.74
N GLU A 113 -1.37 -7.92 6.03
CA GLU A 113 -2.35 -7.79 7.11
C GLU A 113 -3.04 -6.42 7.07
N ARG A 114 -2.29 -5.33 6.91
CA ARG A 114 -2.86 -3.99 6.75
C ARG A 114 -3.71 -3.83 5.48
N PHE A 115 -3.33 -4.51 4.39
CA PHE A 115 -4.14 -4.56 3.20
C PHE A 115 -5.48 -5.26 3.45
N ARG A 116 -5.48 -6.40 4.16
CA ARG A 116 -6.71 -7.13 4.54
C ARG A 116 -7.61 -6.28 5.42
N GLU A 117 -7.06 -5.61 6.44
CA GLU A 117 -7.81 -4.68 7.29
C GLU A 117 -8.45 -3.56 6.47
N SER A 118 -7.70 -3.01 5.50
CA SER A 118 -8.22 -1.97 4.60
C SER A 118 -9.37 -2.49 3.73
N LEU A 119 -9.27 -3.73 3.23
CA LEU A 119 -10.34 -4.38 2.45
C LEU A 119 -11.58 -4.72 3.27
N GLU A 120 -11.44 -5.09 4.54
CA GLU A 120 -12.59 -5.39 5.41
C GLU A 120 -13.35 -4.13 5.79
N GLN A 121 -12.64 -3.02 5.99
CA GLN A 121 -13.24 -1.73 6.34
C GLN A 121 -13.82 -0.99 5.13
N THR A 122 -13.30 -1.28 3.95
CA THR A 122 -13.89 -0.79 2.72
C THR A 122 -15.02 -1.71 2.30
N GLN A 123 -16.21 -1.17 2.03
CA GLN A 123 -17.26 -1.92 1.32
C GLN A 123 -16.87 -2.28 -0.14
N LEU A 124 -15.59 -2.15 -0.51
CA LEU A 124 -15.02 -2.50 -1.83
C LEU A 124 -15.15 -4.00 -2.15
N ARG A 125 -15.53 -4.85 -1.20
CA ARG A 125 -15.76 -6.27 -1.46
C ARG A 125 -17.01 -6.55 -2.31
N ASN A 126 -17.89 -5.55 -2.48
CA ASN A 126 -19.21 -5.70 -3.13
C ASN A 126 -19.48 -4.71 -4.30
N GLU A 127 -18.46 -4.00 -4.81
CA GLU A 127 -18.56 -3.23 -6.07
C GLU A 127 -17.98 -4.05 -7.24
#